data_AF-A0A176XF14-F1
#
_entry.id   AF-A0A176XF14-F1
#
_cell.length_a   1.000
_cell.length_b   1.000
_cell.length_c   1.000
_cell.angle_alpha   90.00
_cell.angle_beta   90.00
_cell.angle_gamma   90.00
#
_symmetry.space_group_name_H-M   'P 1'
#
loop_
_entity.id
_entity.type
_entity.pdbx_description
1 polymer ?
#
loop_
_entity_poly.entity_id
_entity_poly.type
_entity_poly.pdbx_seq_one_letter_code
_entity_poly.pdbx_strand_id
1 'polypeptide(L)'
;MELQGLNGLSLPLTLFDGVRNDQVETLGESISIICFNYDRCIQHYLTNAIAQTFRGVSKMQALDIVQRINIIHPYGSLGSLKDHPFGSEATPERIRAMSENIVTWSESQRSDKSSKIQYAMENASTVVFLGFAFAPQNMELLTIPKTFDDPEQEVETFATAYGYNQVIDDRLKTKILDLFSPNDFTINSNRFTFSMK
;
A
#
# COMPACT_ATOMS: atom_id res chain seq x y z
N MET A 1 -16.41 26.47 8.27
CA MET A 1 -15.35 26.86 7.32
C MET A 1 -15.05 25.62 6.51
N GLU A 2 -15.76 25.51 5.39
CA GLU A 2 -15.85 24.31 4.56
C GLU A 2 -14.53 24.07 3.82
N LEU A 3 -14.02 22.84 3.86
CA LEU A 3 -12.98 22.36 2.94
C LEU A 3 -13.60 22.16 1.55
N GLN A 4 -13.86 23.27 0.85
CA GLN A 4 -14.12 23.28 -0.58
C GLN A 4 -12.77 23.11 -1.29
N GLY A 5 -12.46 21.89 -1.75
CA GLY A 5 -11.24 21.64 -2.52
C GLY A 5 -11.04 20.22 -3.03
N LEU A 6 -11.67 19.21 -2.41
CA LEU A 6 -11.55 17.80 -2.81
C LEU A 6 -12.87 17.24 -3.34
N ASN A 7 -13.55 18.01 -4.19
CA ASN A 7 -14.69 17.50 -4.95
C ASN A 7 -14.18 16.63 -6.11
N GLY A 8 -14.16 15.30 -5.90
CA GLY A 8 -14.34 14.33 -6.98
C GLY A 8 -13.10 13.65 -7.58
N LEU A 9 -11.91 13.80 -6.99
CA LEU A 9 -10.72 13.06 -7.45
C LEU A 9 -10.70 11.66 -6.84
N SER A 10 -10.91 10.64 -7.66
CA SER A 10 -10.68 9.25 -7.28
C SER A 10 -9.18 9.02 -7.08
N LEU A 11 -8.82 8.08 -6.20
CA LEU A 11 -7.42 7.68 -5.90
C LEU A 11 -6.45 7.61 -7.11
N PRO A 12 -6.86 7.18 -8.32
CA PRO A 12 -6.02 7.21 -9.51
C PRO A 12 -5.54 8.61 -9.90
N LEU A 13 -6.39 9.63 -9.77
CA LEU A 13 -6.03 10.96 -10.23
C LEU A 13 -4.93 11.56 -9.36
N THR A 14 -4.80 11.18 -8.09
CA THR A 14 -3.68 11.60 -7.23
C THR A 14 -2.42 10.78 -7.50
N LEU A 15 -2.56 9.49 -7.84
CA LEU A 15 -1.44 8.59 -8.16
C LEU A 15 -0.81 8.90 -9.53
N PHE A 16 -1.61 9.42 -10.46
CA PHE A 16 -1.20 9.77 -11.82
C PHE A 16 -1.00 11.28 -12.00
N ASP A 17 -1.24 12.07 -10.95
CA ASP A 17 -1.17 13.52 -11.04
C ASP A 17 0.25 13.95 -11.41
N GLY A 18 0.35 14.91 -12.34
CA GLY A 18 1.65 15.39 -12.83
C GLY A 18 2.43 14.45 -13.76
N VAL A 19 1.99 13.21 -13.99
CA VAL A 19 2.64 12.31 -14.96
C VAL A 19 2.18 12.64 -16.38
N ARG A 20 3.12 13.04 -17.24
CA ARG A 20 2.84 13.29 -18.65
C ARG A 20 2.75 11.98 -19.43
N ASN A 21 2.02 11.99 -20.54
CA ASN A 21 1.82 10.79 -21.36
C ASN A 21 3.12 10.22 -21.96
N ASP A 22 4.08 11.07 -22.29
CA ASP A 22 5.42 10.68 -22.74
C ASP A 22 6.30 10.07 -21.63
N GLN A 23 5.84 10.10 -20.37
CA GLN A 23 6.53 9.60 -19.19
C GLN A 23 5.79 8.45 -18.48
N VAL A 24 4.74 7.89 -19.11
CA VAL A 24 3.90 6.87 -18.48
C VAL A 24 4.68 5.63 -18.01
N GLU A 25 5.82 5.33 -18.62
CA GLU A 25 6.67 4.20 -18.24
C GLU A 25 7.33 4.36 -16.86
N THR A 26 7.51 5.60 -16.37
CA THR A 26 8.13 5.91 -15.06
C THR A 26 7.11 5.88 -13.91
N LEU A 27 5.86 5.52 -14.21
CA LEU A 27 4.77 5.56 -13.26
C LEU A 27 4.99 4.54 -12.13
N GLY A 28 4.95 5.03 -10.90
CA GLY A 28 5.11 4.23 -9.69
C GLY A 28 6.56 3.94 -9.29
N GLU A 29 7.57 4.52 -9.96
CA GLU A 29 8.99 4.39 -9.56
C GLU A 29 9.26 4.92 -8.14
N SER A 30 8.53 5.95 -7.71
CA SER A 30 8.65 6.55 -6.38
C SER A 30 7.63 6.01 -5.37
N ILE A 31 6.90 4.95 -5.70
CA ILE A 31 5.78 4.44 -4.90
C ILE A 31 6.04 2.98 -4.54
N SER A 32 5.90 2.68 -3.26
CA SER A 32 5.82 1.29 -2.77
C SER A 32 4.42 1.03 -2.21
N ILE A 33 3.83 -0.09 -2.59
CA ILE A 33 2.50 -0.51 -2.11
C ILE A 33 2.67 -1.79 -1.29
N ILE A 34 2.33 -1.72 0.00
CA ILE A 34 2.29 -2.91 0.87
C ILE A 34 0.84 -3.38 0.95
N CYS A 35 0.53 -4.47 0.25
CA CYS A 35 -0.82 -5.02 0.15
C CYS A 35 -0.96 -6.30 0.97
N PHE A 36 -1.70 -6.22 2.08
CA PHE A 36 -1.98 -7.37 2.95
C PHE A 36 -3.11 -8.27 2.44
N ASN A 37 -3.83 -7.85 1.39
CA ASN A 37 -4.81 -8.70 0.72
C ASN A 37 -4.11 -9.67 -0.23
N TYR A 38 -4.63 -10.90 -0.30
CA TYR A 38 -4.19 -11.92 -1.26
C TYR A 38 -4.70 -11.64 -2.68
N ASP A 39 -5.78 -10.88 -2.79
CA ASP A 39 -6.39 -10.56 -4.07
C ASP A 39 -5.49 -9.69 -4.95
N ARG A 40 -5.94 -9.49 -6.18
CA ARG A 40 -5.20 -8.80 -7.23
C ARG A 40 -5.95 -7.56 -7.72
N CYS A 41 -6.86 -7.06 -6.89
CA CYS A 41 -7.75 -5.96 -7.22
C CYS A 41 -6.95 -4.70 -7.48
N ILE A 42 -5.90 -4.43 -6.70
CA ILE A 42 -5.06 -3.24 -6.89
C ILE A 42 -4.32 -3.28 -8.23
N GLN A 43 -3.70 -4.41 -8.59
CA GLN A 43 -3.02 -4.56 -9.89
C GLN A 43 -4.01 -4.46 -11.04
N HIS A 44 -5.17 -5.11 -10.91
CA HIS A 44 -6.20 -5.10 -11.95
C HIS A 44 -6.74 -3.69 -12.17
N TYR A 45 -7.01 -2.99 -11.07
CA TYR A 45 -7.49 -1.62 -11.08
C TYR A 45 -6.47 -0.68 -11.71
N LEU A 46 -5.22 -0.67 -11.24
CA LEU A 46 -4.15 0.18 -11.78
C LEU A 46 -3.92 -0.09 -13.27
N THR A 47 -3.93 -1.36 -13.69
CA THR A 47 -3.79 -1.73 -15.11
C THR A 47 -4.89 -1.10 -15.96
N ASN A 48 -6.14 -1.22 -15.53
CA ASN A 48 -7.26 -0.62 -16.25
C ASN A 48 -7.22 0.91 -16.21
N ALA A 49 -6.84 1.50 -15.07
CA ALA A 49 -6.81 2.94 -14.88
C ALA A 49 -5.72 3.60 -15.74
N ILE A 50 -4.52 3.03 -15.80
CA ILE A 50 -3.42 3.51 -16.66
C ILE A 50 -3.85 3.45 -18.14
N ALA A 51 -4.36 2.30 -18.58
CA ALA A 51 -4.78 2.11 -19.98
C ALA A 51 -5.92 3.06 -20.41
N GLN A 52 -6.78 3.49 -19.48
CA GLN A 52 -7.85 4.45 -19.75
C GLN A 52 -7.39 5.91 -19.68
N THR A 53 -6.39 6.21 -18.85
CA THR A 53 -5.92 7.58 -18.60
C THR A 53 -4.93 8.03 -19.67
N PHE A 54 -4.00 7.16 -20.08
CA PHE A 54 -2.90 7.52 -20.98
C PHE A 54 -3.20 7.13 -22.42
N ARG A 55 -3.24 8.13 -23.31
CA ARG A 55 -3.56 7.92 -24.73
C ARG A 55 -2.46 7.09 -25.40
N GLY A 56 -2.85 5.98 -26.03
CA GLY A 56 -1.95 5.12 -26.79
C GLY A 56 -1.34 3.98 -25.97
N VAL A 57 -1.64 3.89 -24.68
CA VAL A 57 -1.18 2.79 -23.82
C VAL A 57 -2.15 1.63 -23.90
N SER A 58 -1.68 0.49 -24.41
CA SER A 58 -2.46 -0.75 -24.42
C SER A 58 -2.59 -1.35 -23.02
N LYS A 59 -3.59 -2.23 -22.82
CA LYS A 59 -3.75 -2.96 -21.55
C LYS A 59 -2.54 -3.82 -21.19
N MET A 60 -1.83 -4.36 -22.18
CA MET A 60 -0.62 -5.14 -21.96
C MET A 60 0.52 -4.25 -21.45
N GLN A 61 0.74 -3.10 -22.08
CA GLN A 61 1.75 -2.12 -21.63
C GLN A 61 1.43 -1.60 -20.23
N ALA A 62 0.17 -1.28 -19.95
CA ALA A 62 -0.26 -0.88 -18.61
C ALA A 62 0.01 -1.98 -17.57
N LEU A 63 -0.21 -3.25 -17.92
CA LEU A 63 0.10 -4.37 -17.04
C LEU A 63 1.61 -4.49 -16.79
N ASP A 64 2.43 -4.30 -17.82
CA ASP A 64 3.88 -4.31 -17.69
C ASP A 64 4.37 -3.17 -16.78
N ILE A 65 3.80 -1.97 -16.90
CA ILE A 65 4.08 -0.84 -16.01
C ILE A 65 3.74 -1.21 -14.56
N VAL A 66 2.53 -1.74 -14.31
CA VAL A 66 2.09 -2.13 -12.96
C VAL A 66 2.98 -3.21 -12.36
N GLN A 67 3.51 -4.14 -13.17
CA GLN A 67 4.44 -5.17 -12.70
C GLN A 67 5.80 -4.62 -12.26
N ARG A 68 6.17 -3.41 -12.71
CA ARG A 68 7.40 -2.73 -12.27
C ARG A 68 7.21 -1.90 -11.01
N ILE A 69 5.98 -1.56 -10.65
CA ILE A 69 5.68 -0.90 -9.37
C ILE A 69 6.06 -1.84 -8.23
N ASN A 70 6.70 -1.31 -7.19
CA ASN A 70 7.07 -2.10 -6.02
C ASN A 70 5.84 -2.45 -5.17
N ILE A 71 5.12 -3.50 -5.56
CA ILE A 71 3.95 -4.02 -4.84
C ILE A 71 4.37 -5.23 -4.02
N ILE A 72 4.44 -5.05 -2.70
CA ILE A 72 4.86 -6.09 -1.76
C ILE A 72 3.60 -6.75 -1.16
N HIS A 73 3.53 -8.07 -1.28
CA HIS A 73 2.49 -8.89 -0.67
C HIS A 73 3.08 -9.74 0.47
N PRO A 74 2.99 -9.29 1.74
CA PRO A 74 3.60 -9.97 2.87
C PRO A 74 3.16 -11.44 2.94
N TYR A 75 1.85 -11.69 2.78
CA TYR A 75 1.25 -13.02 2.82
C TYR A 75 1.10 -13.69 1.45
N GLY A 76 1.80 -13.19 0.44
CA GLY A 76 1.66 -13.69 -0.93
C GLY A 76 0.39 -13.19 -1.62
N SER A 77 0.13 -13.71 -2.81
CA SER A 77 -0.95 -13.24 -3.69
C SER A 77 -1.50 -14.40 -4.50
N LEU A 78 -2.65 -14.22 -5.16
CA LEU A 78 -3.22 -15.21 -6.10
C LEU A 78 -2.43 -15.30 -7.44
N GLY A 79 -1.18 -14.86 -7.50
CA GLY A 79 -0.30 -14.94 -8.67
C GLY A 79 -0.50 -13.82 -9.70
N SER A 80 0.31 -13.81 -10.75
CA SER A 80 0.29 -12.73 -11.76
C SER A 80 -1.02 -12.66 -12.54
N LEU A 81 -1.44 -11.44 -12.92
CA LEU A 81 -2.57 -11.25 -13.83
C LEU A 81 -2.30 -11.76 -15.26
N LYS A 82 -1.02 -11.97 -15.63
CA LYS A 82 -0.64 -12.59 -16.91
C LYS A 82 -1.02 -14.07 -16.93
N ASP A 83 -0.65 -14.80 -15.88
CA ASP A 83 -0.86 -16.25 -15.79
C ASP A 83 -2.31 -16.60 -15.45
N HIS A 84 -2.96 -15.69 -14.71
CA HIS A 84 -4.28 -15.89 -14.17
C HIS A 84 -5.14 -14.63 -14.38
N PRO A 85 -5.76 -14.45 -15.55
CA PRO A 85 -6.56 -13.26 -15.83
C PRO A 85 -7.66 -13.01 -14.79
N PHE A 86 -7.90 -11.76 -14.45
CA PHE A 86 -8.93 -11.39 -13.48
C PHE A 86 -10.32 -11.76 -13.99
N GLY A 87 -11.16 -12.36 -13.14
CA GLY A 87 -12.51 -12.81 -13.51
C GLY A 87 -12.56 -14.05 -14.42
N SER A 88 -11.43 -14.73 -14.63
CA SER A 88 -11.42 -15.98 -15.39
C SER A 88 -12.13 -17.12 -14.65
N GLU A 89 -12.58 -18.13 -15.40
CA GLU A 89 -13.18 -19.34 -14.83
C GLU A 89 -12.28 -20.02 -13.80
N ALA A 90 -12.90 -20.44 -12.69
CA ALA A 90 -12.24 -21.10 -11.57
C ALA A 90 -12.17 -22.61 -11.81
N THR A 91 -11.20 -23.06 -12.61
CA THR A 91 -10.94 -24.49 -12.80
C THR A 91 -10.13 -25.07 -11.62
N PRO A 92 -10.24 -26.37 -11.31
CA PRO A 92 -9.47 -26.99 -10.23
C PRO A 92 -7.95 -26.77 -10.34
N GLU A 93 -7.41 -26.78 -11.57
CA GLU A 93 -5.99 -26.58 -11.85
C GLU A 93 -5.56 -25.14 -11.54
N ARG A 94 -6.39 -24.15 -11.92
CA ARG A 94 -6.13 -22.74 -11.62
C ARG A 94 -6.23 -22.45 -10.14
N ILE A 95 -7.25 -22.99 -9.46
CA ILE A 95 -7.40 -22.85 -8.02
C ILE A 95 -6.18 -23.42 -7.30
N ARG A 96 -5.72 -24.61 -7.71
CA ARG A 96 -4.51 -25.23 -7.15
C ARG A 96 -3.29 -24.34 -7.36
N ALA A 97 -3.02 -23.91 -8.59
CA ALA A 97 -1.88 -23.05 -8.92
C ALA A 97 -1.92 -21.72 -8.14
N MET A 98 -3.09 -21.10 -8.00
CA MET A 98 -3.24 -19.87 -7.18
C MET A 98 -2.98 -20.14 -5.69
N SER A 99 -3.46 -21.26 -5.16
CA SER A 99 -3.31 -21.61 -3.74
C SER A 99 -1.85 -21.81 -3.32
N GLU A 100 -1.00 -22.29 -4.23
CA GLU A 100 0.44 -22.45 -3.99
C GLU A 100 1.18 -21.12 -3.80
N ASN A 101 0.58 -20.00 -4.21
CA ASN A 101 1.14 -18.66 -4.07
C ASN A 101 0.71 -17.96 -2.77
N ILE A 102 -0.18 -18.57 -1.99
CA ILE A 102 -0.62 -18.06 -0.69
C ILE A 102 0.42 -18.46 0.36
N VAL A 103 0.97 -17.47 1.06
CA VAL A 103 2.00 -17.67 2.08
C VAL A 103 1.39 -17.42 3.45
N THR A 104 1.58 -18.35 4.37
CA THR A 104 1.12 -18.17 5.75
C THR A 104 1.99 -17.14 6.50
N TRP A 105 1.45 -16.53 7.55
CA TRP A 105 2.19 -15.53 8.34
C TRP A 105 3.56 -16.03 8.81
N SER A 106 3.64 -17.27 9.32
CA SER A 106 4.88 -17.89 9.81
C SER A 106 5.94 -18.06 8.72
N GLU A 107 5.52 -18.26 7.47
CA GLU A 107 6.41 -18.36 6.31
C GLU A 107 6.85 -16.97 5.85
N SER A 108 5.96 -15.97 5.92
CA SER A 108 6.28 -14.59 5.54
C SER A 108 7.36 -13.95 6.42
N GLN A 109 7.34 -14.22 7.72
CA GLN A 109 8.35 -13.75 8.69
C GLN A 109 9.76 -14.30 8.40
N ARG A 110 9.86 -15.44 7.71
CA ARG A 110 11.14 -16.05 7.32
C ARG A 110 11.60 -15.66 5.92
N SER A 111 10.82 -14.83 5.22
CA SER A 111 11.09 -14.44 3.84
C SER A 111 11.82 -13.10 3.75
N ASP A 112 12.45 -12.86 2.60
CA ASP A 112 13.03 -11.57 2.19
C ASP A 112 12.01 -10.40 2.17
N LYS A 113 10.71 -10.72 2.22
CA LYS A 113 9.64 -9.72 2.18
C LYS A 113 9.63 -8.82 3.42
N SER A 114 9.96 -9.35 4.59
CA SER A 114 10.02 -8.55 5.82
C SER A 114 11.05 -7.42 5.68
N SER A 115 12.24 -7.74 5.18
CA SER A 115 13.29 -6.75 4.91
C SER A 115 12.88 -5.73 3.85
N LYS A 116 12.14 -6.14 2.80
CA LYS A 116 11.63 -5.21 1.77
C LYS A 116 10.58 -4.24 2.34
N ILE A 117 9.72 -4.71 3.23
CA ILE A 117 8.73 -3.87 3.92
C ILE A 117 9.45 -2.86 4.81
N GLN A 118 10.39 -3.33 5.64
CA GLN A 118 11.17 -2.47 6.52
C GLN A 118 11.93 -1.39 5.73
N TYR A 119 12.61 -1.78 4.66
CA TYR A 119 13.29 -0.83 3.77
C TYR A 119 12.34 0.22 3.18
N ALA A 120 11.15 -0.20 2.73
CA ALA A 120 10.16 0.72 2.19
C ALA A 120 9.63 1.69 3.25
N MET A 121 9.42 1.22 4.49
CA MET A 121 8.96 2.05 5.61
C MET A 121 10.05 3.04 6.07
N GLU A 122 11.30 2.58 6.16
CA GLU A 122 12.46 3.39 6.58
C GLU A 122 12.79 4.50 5.57
N ASN A 123 12.58 4.27 4.28
CA ASN A 123 12.88 5.25 3.23
C ASN A 123 11.65 6.09 2.81
N ALA A 124 10.50 5.89 3.44
CA ALA A 124 9.30 6.66 3.14
C ALA A 124 9.35 8.05 3.80
N SER A 125 9.13 9.10 3.01
CA SER A 125 8.81 10.44 3.51
C SER A 125 7.32 10.59 3.84
N THR A 126 6.46 9.77 3.20
CA THR A 126 5.02 9.78 3.37
C THR A 126 4.46 8.38 3.41
N VAL A 127 3.59 8.09 4.38
CA VAL A 127 2.91 6.80 4.53
C VAL A 127 1.40 7.00 4.56
N VAL A 128 0.68 6.20 3.77
CA VAL A 128 -0.78 6.28 3.62
C VAL A 128 -1.41 4.92 3.93
N PHE A 129 -2.26 4.89 4.96
CA PHE A 129 -3.06 3.73 5.33
C PHE A 129 -4.48 3.83 4.74
N LEU A 130 -4.81 2.90 3.84
CA LEU A 130 -6.11 2.82 3.18
C LEU A 130 -6.80 1.48 3.48
N GLY A 131 -8.02 1.52 4.01
CA GLY A 131 -8.80 0.31 4.28
C GLY A 131 -8.11 -0.67 5.25
N PHE A 132 -7.33 -0.14 6.19
CA PHE A 132 -6.44 -0.92 7.04
C PHE A 132 -6.98 -1.02 8.48
N ALA A 133 -7.04 -2.24 9.02
CA ALA A 133 -7.64 -2.50 10.34
C ALA A 133 -6.63 -2.47 11.51
N PHE A 134 -5.35 -2.19 11.25
CA PHE A 134 -4.29 -2.10 12.28
C PHE A 134 -4.17 -3.33 13.17
N ALA A 135 -4.34 -4.53 12.59
CA ALA A 135 -4.15 -5.79 13.28
C ALA A 135 -2.70 -5.91 13.81
N PRO A 136 -2.47 -6.38 15.05
CA PRO A 136 -1.14 -6.41 15.67
C PRO A 136 -0.05 -7.06 14.80
N GLN A 137 -0.38 -8.16 14.12
CA GLN A 137 0.56 -8.88 13.25
C GLN A 137 1.02 -8.06 12.04
N ASN A 138 0.12 -7.25 11.46
CA ASN A 138 0.49 -6.38 10.34
C ASN A 138 1.31 -5.19 10.84
N MET A 139 1.00 -4.68 12.03
CA MET A 139 1.78 -3.60 12.64
C MET A 139 3.20 -4.04 12.93
N GLU A 140 3.39 -5.25 13.46
CA GLU A 140 4.72 -5.83 13.71
C GLU A 140 5.59 -5.90 12.45
N LEU A 141 4.99 -6.23 11.29
CA LEU A 141 5.70 -6.24 10.00
C LEU A 141 6.08 -4.84 9.51
N LEU A 142 5.33 -3.81 9.92
CA LEU A 142 5.55 -2.42 9.51
C LEU A 142 6.48 -1.67 10.47
N THR A 143 6.68 -2.17 11.69
CA THR A 143 7.54 -1.54 12.69
C THR A 143 8.98 -1.49 12.22
N ILE A 144 9.58 -0.30 12.24
CA ILE A 144 11.00 -0.11 11.96
C ILE A 144 11.77 -0.37 13.25
N PRO A 145 12.65 -1.38 13.30
CA PRO A 145 13.50 -1.59 14.47
C PRO A 145 14.52 -0.46 14.56
N LYS A 146 14.36 0.45 15.54
CA LYS A 146 15.30 1.54 15.79
C LYS A 146 16.18 1.26 16.99
N THR A 147 17.44 1.68 16.88
CA THR A 147 18.41 1.77 17.98
C THR A 147 18.39 3.19 18.57
N PHE A 148 18.94 3.36 19.78
CA PHE A 148 18.96 4.66 20.46
C PHE A 148 19.76 5.74 19.73
N ASP A 149 20.64 5.35 18.81
CA ASP A 149 21.51 6.25 18.06
C ASP A 149 20.94 6.62 16.68
N ASP A 150 19.81 6.04 16.27
CA ASP A 150 19.21 6.31 14.97
C ASP A 150 18.53 7.69 14.97
N PRO A 151 18.73 8.49 13.90
CA PRO A 151 18.07 9.77 13.79
C PRO A 151 16.55 9.61 13.76
N GLU A 152 15.85 10.58 14.35
CA GLU A 152 14.40 10.66 14.23
C GLU A 152 14.02 10.79 12.75
N GLN A 153 13.04 9.99 12.32
CA GLN A 153 12.54 10.02 10.95
C GLN A 153 11.25 10.83 10.96
N GLU A 154 11.26 11.98 10.29
CA GLU A 154 10.04 12.73 10.03
C GLU A 154 9.27 12.06 8.87
N VAL A 155 8.12 11.46 9.17
CA VAL A 155 7.26 10.81 8.16
C VAL A 155 5.86 11.39 8.23
N GLU A 156 5.40 11.99 7.14
CA GLU A 156 4.01 12.42 7.03
C GLU A 156 3.10 11.21 6.92
N THR A 157 2.09 11.12 7.78
CA THR A 157 1.24 9.92 7.84
C THR A 157 -0.23 10.26 7.71
N PHE A 158 -0.88 9.58 6.78
CA PHE A 158 -2.31 9.72 6.49
C PHE A 158 -3.01 8.38 6.72
N ALA A 159 -4.20 8.40 7.29
CA ALA A 159 -5.01 7.20 7.43
C ALA A 159 -6.50 7.49 7.26
N THR A 160 -7.18 6.57 6.61
CA THR A 160 -8.64 6.56 6.52
C THR A 160 -9.19 5.35 7.24
N ALA A 161 -10.16 5.54 8.14
CA ALA A 161 -10.89 4.42 8.74
C ALA A 161 -12.38 4.71 8.74
N TYR A 162 -13.13 3.84 8.06
CA TYR A 162 -14.59 3.85 8.07
C TYR A 162 -15.10 3.05 9.27
N GLY A 163 -16.04 3.60 10.04
CA GLY A 163 -16.70 2.89 11.15
C GLY A 163 -15.94 2.85 12.49
N TYR A 164 -14.81 3.56 12.62
CA TYR A 164 -14.10 3.71 13.89
C TYR A 164 -14.62 4.91 14.68
N ASN A 165 -14.80 4.77 16.00
CA ASN A 165 -15.24 5.87 16.87
C ASN A 165 -14.05 6.76 17.30
N GLN A 166 -14.34 7.97 17.77
CA GLN A 166 -13.32 8.95 18.18
C GLN A 166 -12.37 8.48 19.29
N VAL A 167 -12.78 7.54 20.15
CA VAL A 167 -11.91 7.02 21.22
C VAL A 167 -10.89 6.02 20.69
N ILE A 168 -11.22 5.28 19.62
CA ILE A 168 -10.26 4.39 18.97
C ILE A 168 -9.22 5.20 18.17
N ASP A 169 -9.55 6.43 17.76
CA ASP A 169 -8.65 7.34 17.04
C ASP A 169 -7.34 7.60 17.82
N ASP A 170 -7.40 8.00 19.09
CA ASP A 170 -6.20 8.30 19.88
C ASP A 170 -5.29 7.08 20.05
N ARG A 171 -5.87 5.91 20.29
CA ARG A 171 -5.10 4.66 20.41
C ARG A 171 -4.49 4.23 19.09
N LEU A 172 -5.19 4.43 17.97
CA LEU A 172 -4.68 4.11 16.64
C LEU A 172 -3.58 5.08 16.23
N LYS A 173 -3.76 6.38 16.50
CA LYS A 173 -2.73 7.42 16.36
C LYS A 173 -1.47 7.00 17.07
N THR A 174 -1.54 6.71 18.38
CA THR A 174 -0.39 6.21 19.14
C THR A 174 0.27 5.01 18.44
N LYS A 175 -0.48 3.97 18.12
CA LYS A 175 0.07 2.77 17.45
C LYS A 175 0.76 3.06 16.12
N ILE A 176 0.29 4.06 15.38
CA ILE A 176 0.89 4.45 14.10
C ILE A 176 2.15 5.29 14.33
N LEU A 177 2.14 6.19 15.33
CA LEU A 177 3.33 6.95 15.70
C LEU A 177 4.44 6.03 16.21
N ASP A 178 4.08 5.00 16.98
CA ASP A 178 4.99 3.99 17.52
C ASP A 178 5.70 3.18 16.42
N LEU A 179 5.20 3.17 15.17
CA LEU A 179 5.88 2.54 14.03
C LEU A 179 7.21 3.25 13.70
N PHE A 180 7.28 4.56 13.92
CA PHE A 180 8.40 5.42 13.51
C PHE A 180 9.21 5.96 14.70
N SER A 181 8.62 6.04 15.89
CA SER A 181 9.34 6.38 17.13
C SER A 181 8.73 5.62 18.30
N PRO A 182 9.30 4.46 18.69
CA PRO A 182 8.75 3.67 19.77
C PRO A 182 8.86 4.32 21.17
N ASN A 183 9.52 5.49 21.30
CA ASN A 183 9.85 6.08 22.60
C ASN A 183 9.44 7.55 22.82
N ASP A 184 8.94 8.30 21.82
CA ASP A 184 8.56 9.71 22.02
C ASP A 184 7.21 10.10 21.38
N PHE A 185 6.22 10.29 22.25
CA PHE A 185 4.81 10.58 21.92
C PHE A 185 4.56 11.98 21.33
N THR A 186 5.57 12.86 21.35
CA THR A 186 5.34 14.31 21.22
C THR A 186 5.41 14.83 19.79
N ILE A 187 6.05 14.11 18.87
CA ILE A 187 6.67 14.77 17.70
C ILE A 187 5.82 14.66 16.42
N ASN A 188 4.92 13.68 16.32
CA ASN A 188 4.29 13.34 15.03
C ASN A 188 2.76 13.53 15.01
N SER A 189 2.16 13.94 16.13
CA SER A 189 0.70 14.19 16.25
C SER A 189 0.20 15.34 15.36
N ASN A 190 1.04 16.34 15.09
CA ASN A 190 0.69 17.52 14.29
C ASN A 190 0.64 17.28 12.78
N ARG A 191 1.13 16.13 12.28
CA ARG A 191 1.12 15.77 10.85
C ARG A 191 0.33 14.49 10.55
N PHE A 192 -0.41 13.99 11.53
CA PHE A 192 -1.31 12.88 11.34
C PHE A 192 -2.71 13.38 10.97
N THR A 193 -3.11 13.19 9.72
CA THR A 193 -4.47 13.51 9.29
C THR A 193 -5.30 12.23 9.22
N PHE A 194 -6.31 12.17 10.10
CA PHE A 194 -7.29 11.10 10.12
C PHE A 194 -8.62 11.62 9.58
N SER A 195 -9.11 11.03 8.48
CA SER A 195 -10.43 11.36 7.94
C SER A 195 -11.40 10.21 8.23
N MET A 196 -12.43 10.50 9.04
CA MET A 196 -13.60 9.63 9.17
C MET A 196 -14.61 9.98 8.08
N LYS A 197 -15.16 8.94 7.45
CA LYS A 197 -16.41 9.02 6.69
C LYS A 197 -17.40 8.03 7.27
#